data_AF-A0A817UVM2-F1
#
_entry.id   AF-A0A817UVM2-F1
#
_cell.length_a   1.000
_cell.length_b   1.000
_cell.length_c   1.000
_cell.angle_alpha   90.00
_cell.angle_beta   90.00
_cell.angle_gamma   90.00
#
_symmetry.space_group_name_H-M   'P 1'
#
loop_
_entity.id
_entity.type
_entity.pdbx_description
1 polymer ?
#
loop_
_entity_poly.entity_id
_entity_poly.type
_entity_poly.pdbx_seq_one_letter_code
_entity_poly.pdbx_strand_id
1 'polypeptide(L)'
;MIFEEWTNTPTLNLLLDKWSNYRNKTLSMLNRKDNISILLVNVSSLNRYMVEIFNLINSTSPPIITINGTHHDEESIKQFTKHFFNYNIFSINGTNLFGGVLVAVHKSIHTQRIVGFDNIPNLIALEIGVDNNKFQLVTCYSPPHEQVPFKIFDRILQINENTIITGDFNAKHNYWSRSIENPIGKTLFYWLSSL
;
A
#
# COMPACT_ATOMS: atom_id res chain seq x y z
N MET A 1 4.99 -35.35 7.29
CA MET A 1 4.61 -36.22 6.12
C MET A 1 3.36 -37.01 6.51
N ILE A 2 2.35 -37.22 5.65
CA ILE A 2 1.06 -37.87 6.05
C ILE A 2 1.29 -39.23 6.75
N PHE A 3 2.34 -39.95 6.35
CA PHE A 3 2.74 -41.22 6.95
C PHE A 3 3.15 -41.11 8.44
N GLU A 4 3.86 -40.05 8.84
CA GLU A 4 4.22 -39.82 10.25
C GLU A 4 3.02 -39.47 11.12
N GLU A 5 2.00 -38.81 10.55
CA GLU A 5 0.80 -38.48 11.32
C GLU A 5 -0.03 -39.72 11.62
N TRP A 6 -0.05 -40.67 10.69
CA TRP A 6 -0.73 -41.95 10.87
C TRP A 6 -0.07 -42.80 11.95
N THR A 7 1.27 -42.84 12.00
CA THR A 7 2.01 -43.63 12.99
C THR A 7 1.92 -43.06 14.40
N ASN A 8 1.66 -41.76 14.53
CA ASN A 8 1.62 -41.06 15.81
C ASN A 8 0.21 -40.82 16.35
N THR A 9 -0.84 -41.28 15.66
CA THR A 9 -2.23 -41.10 16.09
C THR A 9 -2.89 -42.46 16.31
N PRO A 10 -3.31 -42.79 17.55
CA PRO A 10 -3.66 -44.17 17.91
C PRO A 10 -4.98 -44.67 17.30
N THR A 11 -5.84 -43.78 16.78
CA THR A 11 -7.08 -44.15 16.10
C THR A 11 -7.38 -43.24 14.91
N LEU A 12 -8.11 -43.76 13.94
CA LEU A 12 -8.61 -43.00 12.78
C LEU A 12 -9.48 -41.81 13.23
N ASN A 13 -10.34 -42.00 14.24
CA ASN A 13 -11.20 -40.92 14.74
C ASN A 13 -10.39 -39.74 15.30
N LEU A 14 -9.32 -40.02 16.06
CA LEU A 14 -8.42 -38.97 16.57
C LEU A 14 -7.70 -38.23 15.44
N LEU A 15 -7.32 -38.94 14.37
CA LEU A 15 -6.69 -38.31 13.20
C LEU A 15 -7.68 -37.41 12.46
N LEU A 16 -8.92 -37.88 12.26
CA LEU A 16 -9.99 -37.11 11.64
C LEU A 16 -10.37 -35.89 12.47
N ASP A 17 -10.44 -36.03 13.80
CA ASP A 17 -10.68 -34.91 14.72
C ASP A 17 -9.53 -33.90 14.68
N LYS A 18 -8.28 -34.37 14.64
CA LYS A 18 -7.11 -33.51 14.48
C LYS A 18 -7.19 -32.72 13.18
N TRP A 19 -7.47 -33.37 12.05
CA TRP A 19 -7.60 -32.71 10.75
C TRP A 19 -8.81 -31.77 10.69
N SER A 20 -9.94 -32.14 11.29
CA SER A 20 -11.12 -31.29 11.43
C SER A 20 -10.80 -30.04 12.25
N ASN A 21 -10.07 -30.18 13.35
CA ASN A 21 -9.62 -29.05 14.17
C ASN A 21 -8.62 -28.15 13.44
N TYR A 22 -7.69 -28.71 12.66
CA TYR A 22 -6.82 -27.90 11.79
C TYR A 22 -7.65 -27.14 10.76
N ARG A 23 -8.58 -27.81 10.09
CA ARG A 23 -9.46 -27.19 9.09
C ARG A 23 -10.31 -26.09 9.73
N ASN A 24 -10.91 -26.32 10.89
CA ASN A 24 -11.73 -25.36 11.60
C ASN A 24 -10.90 -24.18 12.12
N LYS A 25 -9.66 -24.42 12.57
CA LYS A 25 -8.72 -23.36 12.92
C LYS A 25 -8.36 -22.52 11.69
N THR A 26 -8.04 -23.15 10.56
CA THR A 26 -7.78 -22.46 9.30
C THR A 26 -9.01 -21.67 8.82
N LEU A 27 -10.21 -22.25 8.88
CA LEU A 27 -11.47 -21.57 8.54
C LEU A 27 -11.77 -20.42 9.49
N SER A 28 -11.48 -20.54 10.78
CA SER A 28 -11.64 -19.47 11.77
C SER A 28 -10.63 -18.33 11.57
N MET A 29 -9.42 -18.64 11.09
CA MET A 29 -8.43 -17.65 10.67
C MET A 29 -8.88 -16.95 9.38
N LEU A 30 -9.43 -17.70 8.42
CA LEU A 30 -10.00 -17.15 7.18
C LEU A 30 -11.27 -16.32 7.43
N ASN A 31 -12.02 -16.61 8.51
CA ASN A 31 -13.24 -15.89 8.91
C ASN A 31 -12.95 -14.65 9.78
N ARG A 32 -11.69 -14.33 10.08
CA ARG A 32 -11.40 -12.97 10.54
C ARG A 32 -11.57 -12.05 9.34
N LYS A 33 -12.47 -11.07 9.51
CA LYS A 33 -12.47 -9.86 8.69
C LYS A 33 -11.17 -9.11 9.04
N ASP A 34 -10.05 -9.59 8.52
CA ASP A 34 -8.75 -9.01 8.82
C ASP A 34 -8.75 -7.60 8.24
N ASN A 35 -8.57 -6.62 9.12
CA ASN A 35 -8.43 -5.23 8.71
C ASN A 35 -7.16 -5.14 7.85
N ILE A 36 -7.30 -4.80 6.57
CA ILE A 36 -6.16 -4.54 5.70
C ILE A 36 -5.47 -3.27 6.21
N SER A 37 -4.21 -3.39 6.63
CA SER A 37 -3.38 -2.25 7.01
C SER A 37 -2.55 -1.77 5.82
N ILE A 38 -2.31 -0.46 5.77
CA ILE A 38 -1.48 0.19 4.76
C ILE A 38 -0.33 0.89 5.47
N LEU A 39 0.91 0.55 5.12
CA LEU A 39 2.08 1.31 5.55
C LEU A 39 2.27 2.50 4.59
N LEU A 40 2.28 3.72 5.12
CA LEU A 40 2.62 4.94 4.40
C LEU A 40 3.91 5.52 4.97
N VAL A 41 4.89 5.75 4.10
CA VAL A 41 6.16 6.37 4.50
C VAL A 41 6.71 7.28 3.40
N ASN A 42 7.07 8.51 3.76
CA ASN A 42 7.98 9.30 2.94
C ASN A 42 9.41 9.03 3.42
N VAL A 43 10.26 8.50 2.54
CA VAL A 43 11.62 8.06 2.89
C VAL A 43 12.69 9.09 2.57
N SER A 44 12.36 10.14 1.81
CA SER A 44 13.32 11.20 1.44
C SER A 44 14.65 10.67 0.84
N SER A 45 14.60 9.50 0.18
CA SER A 45 15.62 8.75 -0.55
C SER A 45 15.57 7.26 -0.19
N LEU A 46 15.10 6.42 -1.12
CA LEU A 46 15.04 4.97 -0.90
C LEU A 46 16.45 4.36 -0.76
N ASN A 47 17.42 4.84 -1.53
CA ASN A 47 18.81 4.40 -1.46
C ASN A 47 19.41 4.59 -0.07
N ARG A 48 19.27 5.81 0.46
CA ARG A 48 19.92 6.22 1.71
C ARG A 48 19.42 5.40 2.91
N TYR A 49 18.13 5.09 2.94
CA TYR A 49 17.47 4.48 4.09
C TYR A 49 17.02 3.03 3.82
N MET A 50 17.61 2.37 2.83
CA MET A 50 17.18 1.06 2.37
C MET A 50 17.12 0.03 3.51
N VAL A 51 18.16 0.01 4.37
CA VAL A 51 18.28 -0.95 5.47
C VAL A 51 17.19 -0.73 6.52
N GLU A 52 16.94 0.53 6.89
CA GLU A 52 15.90 0.91 7.85
C GLU A 52 14.51 0.58 7.32
N ILE A 53 14.26 0.83 6.03
CA ILE A 53 13.00 0.50 5.38
C ILE A 53 12.80 -1.01 5.30
N PHE A 54 13.85 -1.77 5.02
CA PHE A 54 13.77 -3.24 5.02
C PHE A 54 13.44 -3.76 6.43
N ASN A 55 14.11 -3.24 7.46
CA ASN A 55 13.84 -3.63 8.84
C ASN A 55 12.41 -3.26 9.27
N LEU A 56 11.92 -2.08 8.89
CA LEU A 56 10.55 -1.64 9.18
C LEU A 56 9.52 -2.56 8.51
N ILE A 57 9.68 -2.84 7.22
CA ILE A 57 8.74 -3.69 6.48
C ILE A 57 8.81 -5.14 6.97
N ASN A 58 9.99 -5.69 7.26
CA ASN A 58 10.12 -7.05 7.78
C ASN A 58 9.46 -7.20 9.17
N SER A 59 9.66 -6.22 10.06
CA SER A 59 9.12 -6.27 11.42
C SER A 59 7.61 -6.04 11.48
N THR A 60 7.06 -5.22 10.59
CA THR A 60 5.62 -4.92 10.55
C THR A 60 4.83 -5.81 9.60
N SER A 61 5.49 -6.41 8.61
CA SER A 61 4.90 -7.26 7.56
C SER A 61 3.57 -6.74 6.98
N PRO A 62 3.50 -5.46 6.55
CA PRO A 62 2.26 -4.84 6.10
C PRO A 62 1.83 -5.42 4.73
N PRO A 63 0.54 -5.71 4.52
CA PRO A 63 0.07 -6.29 3.26
C PRO A 63 0.15 -5.30 2.08
N ILE A 64 0.10 -4.00 2.37
CA ILE A 64 0.20 -2.92 1.39
C ILE A 64 1.18 -1.87 1.91
N ILE A 65 2.09 -1.43 1.04
CA ILE A 65 3.13 -0.45 1.34
C ILE A 65 3.06 0.66 0.30
N THR A 66 3.12 1.91 0.76
CA THR A 66 3.21 3.10 -0.06
C THR A 66 4.43 3.90 0.38
N ILE A 67 5.34 4.15 -0.56
CA ILE A 67 6.59 4.87 -0.36
C ILE A 67 6.57 6.13 -1.23
N ASN A 68 6.75 7.29 -0.61
CA ASN A 68 6.96 8.57 -1.28
C ASN A 68 8.44 8.98 -1.18
N GLY A 69 8.91 9.78 -2.12
CA GLY A 69 10.28 10.32 -2.09
C GLY A 69 11.35 9.27 -2.40
N THR A 70 11.14 8.45 -3.44
CA THR A 70 12.08 7.38 -3.82
C THR A 70 13.37 7.89 -4.47
N HIS A 71 13.38 9.14 -4.96
CA HIS A 71 14.47 9.78 -5.70
C HIS A 71 14.83 9.07 -7.00
N HIS A 72 13.87 8.41 -7.64
CA HIS A 72 14.04 7.77 -8.95
C HIS A 72 15.13 6.70 -9.04
N ASP A 73 15.59 6.18 -7.90
CA ASP A 73 16.71 5.24 -7.92
C ASP A 73 16.24 3.86 -8.39
N GLU A 74 16.41 3.61 -9.69
CA GLU A 74 16.09 2.34 -10.32
C GLU A 74 16.81 1.15 -9.71
N GLU A 75 18.06 1.33 -9.27
CA GLU A 75 18.84 0.24 -8.66
C GLU A 75 18.29 -0.09 -7.28
N SER A 76 17.97 0.93 -6.50
CA SER A 76 17.25 0.77 -5.22
C SER A 76 15.89 0.09 -5.41
N ILE A 77 15.11 0.47 -6.42
CA ILE A 77 13.82 -0.17 -6.73
C ILE A 77 14.02 -1.64 -7.13
N LYS A 78 15.05 -1.96 -7.93
CA LYS A 78 15.41 -3.34 -8.29
C LYS A 78 15.79 -4.16 -7.06
N GLN A 79 16.60 -3.60 -6.15
CA GLN A 79 16.97 -4.26 -4.91
C GLN A 79 15.76 -4.50 -4.00
N PHE A 80 14.90 -3.49 -3.84
CA PHE A 80 13.63 -3.60 -3.12
C PHE A 80 12.77 -4.73 -3.72
N THR A 81 12.68 -4.81 -5.05
CA THR A 81 11.91 -5.85 -5.75
C THR A 81 12.46 -7.25 -5.56
N LYS A 82 13.78 -7.41 -5.53
CA LYS A 82 14.43 -8.69 -5.25
C LYS A 82 14.21 -9.13 -3.80
N HIS A 83 14.32 -8.20 -2.85
CA HIS A 83 14.16 -8.49 -1.43
C HIS A 83 12.71 -8.84 -1.07
N PHE A 84 11.74 -8.07 -1.59
CA PHE A 84 10.31 -8.26 -1.36
C PHE A 84 9.61 -8.99 -2.52
N PHE A 85 10.15 -10.14 -2.93
CA PHE A 85 9.66 -10.93 -4.06
C PHE A 85 8.21 -11.43 -3.93
N ASN A 86 7.66 -11.46 -2.71
CA ASN A 86 6.28 -11.81 -2.42
C ASN A 86 5.28 -10.65 -2.63
N TYR A 87 5.75 -9.49 -3.10
CA TYR A 87 4.91 -8.34 -3.45
C TYR A 87 4.87 -8.12 -4.96
N ASN A 88 3.75 -7.60 -5.44
CA ASN A 88 3.64 -6.90 -6.72
C ASN A 88 4.06 -5.46 -6.48
N ILE A 89 5.08 -5.00 -7.20
CA ILE A 89 5.68 -3.68 -6.99
C ILE A 89 5.41 -2.80 -8.22
N PHE A 90 4.93 -1.59 -7.93
CA PHE A 90 4.62 -0.57 -8.90
C PHE A 90 5.41 0.68 -8.53
N SER A 91 6.09 1.29 -9.51
CA SER A 91 6.82 2.54 -9.28
C SER A 91 6.53 3.54 -10.40
N ILE A 92 6.45 4.81 -10.03
CA ILE A 92 6.36 5.94 -10.96
C ILE A 92 7.39 6.97 -10.55
N ASN A 93 8.09 7.49 -11.54
CA ASN A 93 9.03 8.57 -11.42
C ASN A 93 8.30 9.88 -11.11
N GLY A 94 8.88 10.70 -10.24
CA GLY A 94 8.44 12.07 -10.02
C GLY A 94 8.83 13.07 -11.10
N THR A 95 8.62 14.33 -10.76
CA THR A 95 8.90 15.53 -11.54
C THR A 95 10.29 16.11 -11.29
N ASN A 96 10.91 15.78 -10.15
CA ASN A 96 12.20 16.32 -9.70
C ASN A 96 13.03 15.24 -9.01
N LEU A 97 14.32 15.52 -8.75
CA LEU A 97 15.27 14.54 -8.17
C LEU A 97 14.84 13.92 -6.84
N PHE A 98 13.95 14.56 -6.09
CA PHE A 98 13.45 14.11 -4.79
C PHE A 98 12.11 13.38 -4.90
N GLY A 99 11.53 13.33 -6.10
CA GLY A 99 10.24 12.74 -6.36
C GLY A 99 10.27 11.22 -6.47
N GLY A 100 9.15 10.68 -6.94
CA GLY A 100 8.95 9.27 -7.16
C GLY A 100 8.14 8.61 -6.06
N VAL A 101 7.34 7.65 -6.47
CA VAL A 101 6.45 6.87 -5.62
C VAL A 101 6.59 5.39 -5.94
N LEU A 102 6.44 4.56 -4.91
CA LEU A 102 6.40 3.11 -5.03
C LEU A 102 5.23 2.57 -4.21
N VAL A 103 4.47 1.64 -4.80
CA VAL A 103 3.45 0.87 -4.11
C VAL A 103 3.83 -0.60 -4.21
N ALA A 104 3.88 -1.29 -3.08
CA ALA A 104 4.06 -2.73 -3.02
C ALA A 104 2.83 -3.36 -2.39
N VAL A 105 2.25 -4.35 -3.06
CA VAL A 105 1.08 -5.09 -2.55
C VAL A 105 1.39 -6.57 -2.51
N HIS A 106 1.13 -7.21 -1.37
CA HIS A 106 1.41 -8.63 -1.20
C HIS A 106 0.65 -9.45 -2.26
N LYS A 107 1.31 -10.45 -2.86
CA LYS A 107 0.78 -11.25 -3.98
C LYS A 107 -0.49 -12.04 -3.66
N SER A 108 -0.82 -12.22 -2.38
CA SER A 108 -2.09 -12.82 -1.96
C SER A 108 -3.29 -11.88 -2.17
N ILE A 109 -3.06 -10.59 -2.41
CA ILE A 109 -4.11 -9.59 -2.64
C ILE A 109 -4.22 -9.34 -4.15
N HIS A 110 -5.44 -9.49 -4.67
CA HIS A 110 -5.71 -9.16 -6.06
C HIS A 110 -5.46 -7.67 -6.30
N THR A 111 -4.65 -7.36 -7.30
CA THR A 111 -4.25 -6.01 -7.63
C THR A 111 -4.18 -5.78 -9.12
N GLN A 112 -4.74 -4.67 -9.57
CA GLN A 112 -4.70 -4.24 -10.96
C GLN A 112 -4.27 -2.77 -11.05
N ARG A 113 -3.38 -2.47 -11.98
CA ARG A 113 -2.92 -1.09 -12.23
C ARG A 113 -3.94 -0.33 -13.08
N ILE A 114 -4.28 0.89 -12.69
CA ILE A 114 -5.19 1.75 -13.45
C ILE A 114 -4.36 2.58 -14.44
N VAL A 115 -4.10 2.00 -15.61
CA VAL A 115 -3.17 2.52 -16.63
C VAL A 115 -3.53 3.94 -17.11
N GLY A 116 -4.79 4.34 -16.99
CA GLY A 116 -5.27 5.69 -17.37
C GLY A 116 -4.61 6.85 -16.62
N PHE A 117 -3.89 6.57 -15.51
CA PHE A 117 -3.18 7.58 -14.71
C PHE A 117 -1.65 7.40 -14.70
N ASP A 118 -1.10 6.48 -15.49
CA ASP A 118 0.34 6.16 -15.46
C ASP A 118 1.24 7.27 -16.00
N ASN A 119 0.68 8.19 -16.77
CA ASN A 119 1.37 9.35 -17.30
C ASN A 119 1.44 10.52 -16.31
N ILE A 120 0.85 10.40 -15.12
CA ILE A 120 0.89 11.42 -14.08
C ILE A 120 2.12 11.16 -13.20
N PRO A 121 3.15 12.03 -13.23
CA PRO A 121 4.32 11.86 -12.37
C PRO A 121 3.94 11.89 -10.90
N ASN A 122 4.73 11.23 -10.06
CA ASN A 122 4.49 11.12 -8.61
C ASN A 122 3.14 10.51 -8.21
N LEU A 123 2.40 9.82 -9.10
CA LEU A 123 1.08 9.26 -8.77
C LEU A 123 0.98 7.82 -9.24
N ILE A 124 0.49 6.92 -8.39
CA ILE A 124 0.10 5.55 -8.77
C ILE A 124 -1.34 5.34 -8.32
N ALA A 125 -2.18 4.85 -9.23
CA ALA A 125 -3.53 4.41 -8.95
C ALA A 125 -3.65 2.90 -9.18
N LEU A 126 -4.03 2.18 -8.13
CA LEU A 126 -4.26 0.74 -8.16
C LEU A 126 -5.70 0.44 -7.77
N GLU A 127 -6.15 -0.69 -8.25
CA GLU A 127 -7.40 -1.30 -7.90
C GLU A 127 -7.10 -2.55 -7.06
N ILE A 128 -7.67 -2.64 -5.87
CA ILE A 128 -7.32 -3.61 -4.84
C ILE A 128 -8.55 -4.43 -4.46
N GLY A 129 -8.40 -5.75 -4.37
CA GLY A 129 -9.46 -6.68 -3.99
C GLY A 129 -10.27 -7.21 -5.17
N VAL A 130 -11.34 -7.94 -4.88
CA VAL A 130 -12.22 -8.58 -5.86
C VAL A 130 -13.68 -8.28 -5.55
N ASP A 131 -14.51 -8.31 -6.59
CA ASP A 131 -15.97 -8.18 -6.51
C ASP A 131 -16.42 -6.95 -5.68
N ASN A 132 -17.28 -7.18 -4.68
CA ASN A 132 -17.89 -6.11 -3.87
C ASN A 132 -16.96 -5.55 -2.79
N ASN A 133 -15.78 -6.13 -2.56
CA ASN A 133 -14.79 -5.65 -1.58
C ASN A 133 -13.68 -4.82 -2.23
N LYS A 134 -13.90 -4.41 -3.47
CA LYS A 134 -12.93 -3.75 -4.32
C LYS A 134 -12.87 -2.26 -4.01
N PHE A 135 -11.67 -1.73 -3.85
CA PHE A 135 -11.41 -0.32 -3.60
C PHE A 135 -10.25 0.17 -4.47
N GLN A 136 -10.16 1.47 -4.69
CA GLN A 136 -8.98 2.06 -5.34
C GLN A 136 -8.02 2.58 -4.29
N LEU A 137 -6.73 2.32 -4.49
CA LEU A 137 -5.65 2.90 -3.71
C LEU A 137 -4.86 3.83 -4.61
N VAL A 138 -4.79 5.10 -4.23
CA VAL A 138 -4.02 6.11 -4.92
C VAL A 138 -2.95 6.65 -3.98
N THR A 139 -1.68 6.52 -4.36
CA THR A 139 -0.61 7.26 -3.69
C THR A 139 -0.14 8.41 -4.56
N CYS A 140 0.09 9.57 -3.96
CA CYS A 140 0.65 10.72 -4.65
C CYS A 140 1.68 11.46 -3.79
N TYR A 141 2.82 11.83 -4.39
CA TYR A 141 3.76 12.76 -3.78
C TYR A 141 3.61 14.14 -4.40
N SER A 142 3.32 15.16 -3.61
CA SER A 142 3.30 16.57 -4.05
C SER A 142 4.45 17.32 -3.36
N PRO A 143 5.56 17.58 -4.06
CA PRO A 143 6.67 18.37 -3.53
C PRO A 143 6.25 19.78 -3.07
N PRO A 144 7.00 20.45 -2.17
CA PRO A 144 6.58 21.73 -1.57
C PRO A 144 6.24 22.87 -2.53
N HIS A 145 6.73 22.81 -3.78
CA HIS A 145 6.54 23.84 -4.80
C HIS A 145 5.58 23.41 -5.92
N GLU A 146 5.03 22.21 -5.83
CA GLU A 146 4.09 21.67 -6.81
C GLU A 146 2.67 21.71 -6.30
N GLN A 147 1.71 21.75 -7.22
CA GLN A 147 0.30 21.70 -6.86
C GLN A 147 -0.15 20.25 -6.67
N VAL A 148 -1.01 20.04 -5.69
CA VAL A 148 -1.72 18.77 -5.52
C VAL A 148 -2.67 18.59 -6.71
N PRO A 149 -2.71 17.42 -7.38
CA PRO A 149 -3.46 17.24 -8.61
C PRO A 149 -4.95 16.98 -8.34
N PHE A 150 -5.65 17.92 -7.70
CA PHE A 150 -7.06 17.78 -7.28
C PHE A 150 -8.00 17.35 -8.41
N LYS A 151 -7.86 17.93 -9.61
CA LYS A 151 -8.66 17.53 -10.78
C LYS A 151 -8.46 16.06 -11.18
N ILE A 152 -7.29 15.49 -10.94
CA ILE A 152 -7.03 14.07 -11.16
C ILE A 152 -7.69 13.25 -10.06
N PHE A 153 -7.63 13.69 -8.81
CA PHE A 153 -8.34 13.04 -7.70
C PHE A 153 -9.85 13.03 -7.93
N ASP A 154 -10.45 14.12 -8.38
CA ASP A 154 -11.88 14.18 -8.72
C ASP A 154 -12.24 13.14 -9.80
N ARG A 155 -11.41 13.02 -10.85
CA ARG A 155 -11.61 12.02 -11.90
C ARG A 155 -11.48 10.59 -11.39
N ILE A 156 -10.59 10.34 -10.44
CA ILE A 156 -10.45 9.01 -9.80
C ILE A 156 -11.69 8.71 -8.97
N LEU A 157 -12.12 9.65 -8.12
CA LEU A 157 -13.30 9.50 -7.26
C LEU A 157 -14.58 9.27 -8.08
N GLN A 158 -14.69 9.88 -9.25
CA GLN A 158 -15.77 9.63 -10.21
C GLN A 158 -15.78 8.20 -10.78
N ILE A 159 -14.62 7.53 -10.85
CA ILE A 159 -14.52 6.13 -11.32
C ILE A 159 -14.92 5.18 -10.20
N ASN A 160 -14.50 5.44 -8.96
CA ASN A 160 -14.86 4.65 -7.80
C ASN A 160 -14.92 5.52 -6.55
N GLU A 161 -16.08 5.61 -5.92
CA GLU A 161 -16.25 6.35 -4.66
C GLU A 161 -15.54 5.63 -3.48
N ASN A 162 -15.34 4.31 -3.57
CA ASN A 162 -14.56 3.54 -2.62
C ASN A 162 -13.05 3.67 -2.94
N THR A 163 -12.53 4.87 -2.75
CA THR A 163 -11.13 5.23 -3.03
C THR A 163 -10.43 5.72 -1.78
N ILE A 164 -9.21 5.22 -1.57
CA ILE A 164 -8.27 5.71 -0.56
C ILE A 164 -7.19 6.50 -1.29
N ILE A 165 -7.12 7.81 -1.03
CA ILE A 165 -6.06 8.69 -1.52
C ILE A 165 -5.09 8.94 -0.37
N THR A 166 -3.81 8.66 -0.61
CA THR A 166 -2.74 8.73 0.38
C THR A 166 -1.47 9.36 -0.22
N GLY A 167 -0.51 9.68 0.63
CA GLY A 167 0.79 10.21 0.22
C GLY A 167 1.24 11.40 1.06
N ASP A 168 2.32 12.04 0.60
CA ASP A 168 2.81 13.29 1.20
C ASP A 168 2.52 14.45 0.24
N PHE A 169 1.60 15.31 0.67
CA PHE A 169 1.17 16.48 -0.11
C PHE A 169 1.92 17.76 0.25
N ASN A 170 2.87 17.71 1.20
CA ASN A 170 3.52 18.89 1.79
C ASN A 170 2.52 19.98 2.23
N ALA A 171 1.31 19.56 2.59
CA ALA A 171 0.18 20.43 2.92
C ALA A 171 0.08 20.59 4.44
N LYS A 172 0.20 21.83 4.93
CA LYS A 172 0.16 22.14 6.36
C LYS A 172 -1.15 22.83 6.67
N HIS A 173 -1.95 22.22 7.56
CA HIS A 173 -3.20 22.80 8.05
C HIS A 173 -3.46 22.34 9.48
N ASN A 174 -4.08 23.22 10.28
CA ASN A 174 -4.36 22.97 11.69
C ASN A 174 -5.27 21.75 11.95
N TYR A 175 -6.00 21.29 10.94
CA TYR A 175 -6.90 20.14 11.04
C TYR A 175 -6.17 18.80 11.19
N TRP A 176 -5.01 18.61 10.54
CA TRP A 176 -4.27 17.34 10.57
C TRP A 176 -2.85 17.48 11.14
N SER A 177 -2.33 18.70 11.31
CA SER A 177 -1.06 18.93 12.00
C SER A 177 -1.08 20.23 12.79
N ARG A 178 -0.31 20.30 13.89
CA ARG A 178 -0.14 21.53 14.69
C ARG A 178 0.83 22.54 14.04
N SER A 179 1.00 22.47 12.72
CA SER A 179 1.96 23.28 11.98
C SER A 179 1.33 24.57 11.47
N ILE A 180 2.16 25.60 11.26
CA ILE A 180 1.73 26.82 10.59
C ILE A 180 1.17 26.46 9.21
N GLU A 181 -0.04 26.93 8.94
CA GLU A 181 -0.75 26.64 7.69
C GLU A 181 0.00 27.19 6.48
N ASN A 182 -0.02 26.45 5.37
CA ASN A 182 0.46 26.93 4.07
C ASN A 182 -0.68 27.01 3.04
N PRO A 183 -0.50 27.75 1.93
CA PRO A 183 -1.55 27.88 0.91
C PRO A 183 -2.07 26.53 0.39
N ILE A 184 -1.18 25.55 0.18
CA ILE A 184 -1.55 24.20 -0.27
C ILE A 184 -2.46 23.51 0.76
N GLY A 185 -2.17 23.63 2.05
CA GLY A 185 -2.99 23.08 3.12
C GLY A 185 -4.39 23.69 3.18
N LYS A 186 -4.52 24.99 2.95
CA LYS A 186 -5.84 25.64 2.83
C LYS A 186 -6.61 25.10 1.63
N THR A 187 -5.98 25.00 0.46
CA THR A 187 -6.63 24.44 -0.73
C THR A 187 -7.04 22.99 -0.54
N LEU A 188 -6.18 22.16 0.06
CA LEU A 188 -6.49 20.76 0.38
C LEU A 188 -7.68 20.68 1.36
N PHE A 189 -7.72 21.53 2.39
CA PHE A 189 -8.83 21.56 3.33
C PHE A 189 -10.15 21.94 2.65
N TYR A 190 -10.15 22.94 1.76
CA TYR A 190 -11.34 23.31 0.98
C TYR A 190 -11.79 22.19 0.04
N TRP A 191 -10.85 21.54 -0.65
CA TRP A 191 -11.17 20.40 -1.51
C TRP A 191 -11.80 19.25 -0.70
N LEU A 192 -11.21 18.87 0.43
CA LEU A 192 -11.76 17.86 1.34
C LEU A 192 -13.16 18.23 1.86
N SER A 193 -13.42 19.51 2.09
CA SER A 193 -14.73 19.99 2.57
C SER A 193 -15.80 20.03 1.48
N SER A 194 -15.42 19.80 0.22
CA SER A 194 -16.30 19.79 -0.95
C SER A 194 -16.61 18.38 -1.48
N LEU A 195 -15.98 17.36 -0.89
CA LEU A 195 -16.22 15.95 -1.20
C LEU A 195 -17.56 15.45 -0.65
#